data_AF-A0A1N7U062-F1
#
_entry.id   AF-A0A1N7U062-F1
#
_cell.length_a   1.000
_cell.length_b   1.000
_cell.length_c   1.000
_cell.angle_alpha   90.00
_cell.angle_beta   90.00
_cell.angle_gamma   90.00
#
_symmetry.space_group_name_H-M   'P 1'
#
loop_
_entity.id
_entity.type
_entity.pdbx_description
1 polymer ?
#
loop_
_entity_poly.entity_id
_entity_poly.type
_entity_poly.pdbx_seq_one_letter_code
_entity_poly.pdbx_strand_id
1 'polypeptide(L)'
;MISNHLSLVEALRPASDELAAQVEQYLAAGGKIEVAEPIGYKPKPITYSNQMPPAPRPFVRRRVEAESLPLDEEDIRTQARLKLVEQIRQLGVTHTQTEVAAALGVSRRLIYNHAARYDITFKTPTRGGARNLVRKEIDEARDAKFAERIKAFKELGITRRQCCGKLAIGSKAFDRIIAAHGIDYPKSRAGGKRCAA
;
A
#
# COMPACT_ATOMS: atom_id res chain seq x y z
N MET A 1 -44.41 -21.15 -0.65
CA MET A 1 -43.50 -20.08 -1.13
C MET A 1 -44.02 -19.60 -2.47
N ILE A 2 -44.61 -18.41 -2.50
CA ILE A 2 -45.15 -17.82 -3.74
C ILE A 2 -43.97 -17.15 -4.45
N SER A 3 -43.74 -17.52 -5.71
CA SER A 3 -42.53 -17.20 -6.46
C SER A 3 -42.41 -15.71 -6.78
N ASN A 4 -41.36 -15.05 -6.27
CA ASN A 4 -40.94 -13.68 -6.65
C ASN A 4 -40.78 -13.49 -8.18
N HIS A 5 -40.64 -14.58 -8.93
CA HIS A 5 -40.53 -14.52 -10.38
C HIS A 5 -41.84 -14.11 -11.06
N LEU A 6 -43.01 -14.47 -10.52
CA LEU A 6 -44.29 -14.09 -11.12
C LEU A 6 -44.57 -12.59 -10.95
N SER A 7 -44.28 -12.02 -9.78
CA SER A 7 -44.44 -10.58 -9.54
C SER A 7 -43.49 -9.73 -10.37
N LEU A 8 -42.25 -10.19 -10.61
CA LEU A 8 -41.31 -9.50 -11.49
C LEU A 8 -41.76 -9.52 -12.96
N VAL A 9 -42.32 -10.64 -13.44
CA VAL A 9 -42.87 -10.72 -14.79
C VAL A 9 -44.03 -9.74 -14.96
N GLU A 10 -44.95 -9.68 -14.00
CA GLU A 10 -46.08 -8.73 -14.04
C GLU A 10 -45.63 -7.27 -13.99
N ALA A 11 -44.62 -6.95 -13.17
CA ALA A 11 -44.04 -5.61 -13.09
C ALA A 11 -43.33 -5.18 -14.41
N LEU A 12 -42.80 -6.13 -15.18
CA LEU A 12 -42.09 -5.86 -16.45
C LEU A 12 -43.00 -5.91 -17.69
N ARG A 13 -44.26 -6.36 -17.56
CA ARG A 13 -45.24 -6.34 -18.67
C ARG A 13 -45.36 -4.98 -19.37
N PRO A 14 -45.57 -3.85 -18.67
CA PRO A 14 -45.72 -2.56 -19.36
C PRO A 14 -44.49 -2.19 -20.19
N ALA A 15 -43.28 -2.46 -19.70
CA ALA A 15 -42.05 -2.23 -20.44
C ALA A 15 -41.92 -3.16 -21.67
N SER A 16 -42.40 -4.41 -21.56
CA SER A 16 -42.47 -5.34 -22.68
C SER A 16 -43.45 -4.86 -23.75
N ASP A 17 -44.61 -4.34 -23.35
CA ASP A 17 -45.65 -3.84 -24.25
C ASP A 17 -45.18 -2.58 -25.00
N GLU A 18 -44.48 -1.67 -24.31
CA GLU A 18 -43.85 -0.50 -24.93
C GLU A 18 -42.81 -0.89 -25.98
N LEU A 19 -41.95 -1.88 -25.70
CA LEU A 19 -40.96 -2.38 -26.65
C LEU A 19 -41.63 -3.06 -27.86
N ALA A 20 -42.70 -3.82 -27.64
CA ALA A 20 -43.46 -4.44 -28.72
C ALA A 20 -44.05 -3.37 -29.66
N ALA A 21 -44.64 -2.31 -29.11
CA ALA A 21 -45.16 -1.20 -29.89
C ALA A 21 -44.07 -0.48 -30.72
N GLN A 22 -42.87 -0.31 -30.16
CA GLN A 22 -41.74 0.28 -30.89
C GLN A 22 -41.25 -0.61 -32.05
N VAL A 23 -41.20 -1.94 -31.84
CA VAL A 23 -40.86 -2.89 -32.91
C VAL A 23 -41.90 -2.87 -34.01
N GLU A 24 -43.19 -2.83 -33.68
CA GLU A 24 -44.28 -2.70 -34.66
C GLU A 24 -44.19 -1.41 -35.47
N GLN A 25 -43.91 -0.27 -34.82
CA GLN A 25 -43.68 1.00 -35.51
C GLN A 25 -42.49 0.95 -36.47
N TYR A 26 -41.38 0.32 -36.05
CA TYR A 26 -40.20 0.15 -36.89
C TYR A 26 -40.48 -0.72 -38.13
N LEU A 27 -41.22 -1.81 -37.96
CA LEU A 27 -41.63 -2.69 -39.06
C LEU A 27 -42.63 -2.00 -40.00
N ALA A 28 -43.62 -1.27 -39.46
CA ALA A 28 -44.60 -0.50 -40.24
C ALA A 28 -43.97 0.63 -41.05
N ALA A 29 -42.89 1.24 -40.54
CA ALA A 29 -42.08 2.22 -41.26
C ALA A 29 -41.16 1.61 -42.36
N GLY A 30 -41.26 0.30 -42.60
CA GLY A 30 -40.47 -0.42 -43.61
C GLY A 30 -39.10 -0.91 -43.14
N GLY A 31 -38.83 -0.87 -41.82
CA GLY A 31 -37.63 -1.43 -41.23
C GLY A 31 -37.53 -2.95 -41.43
N LYS A 32 -36.32 -3.45 -41.65
CA LYS A 32 -36.02 -4.88 -41.75
C LYS A 32 -35.17 -5.30 -40.54
N ILE A 33 -35.44 -6.48 -40.00
CA ILE A 33 -34.64 -7.08 -38.92
C ILE A 33 -33.72 -8.11 -39.55
N GLU A 34 -32.42 -7.84 -39.55
CA GLU A 34 -31.40 -8.78 -40.01
C GLU A 34 -31.01 -9.72 -38.86
N VAL A 35 -31.32 -11.01 -39.02
CA VAL A 35 -30.86 -12.04 -38.09
C VAL A 35 -29.47 -12.47 -38.55
N ALA A 36 -28.46 -12.19 -37.73
CA ALA A 36 -27.10 -12.62 -38.01
C ALA A 36 -27.00 -14.15 -38.06
N GLU A 37 -26.15 -14.67 -38.94
CA GLU A 37 -25.87 -16.11 -38.99
C GLU A 37 -25.31 -16.61 -37.64
N PRO A 38 -25.71 -17.83 -37.21
CA PRO A 38 -25.21 -18.38 -35.97
C PRO A 38 -23.69 -18.54 -36.05
N ILE A 39 -22.99 -17.94 -35.09
CA ILE A 39 -21.53 -18.10 -34.95
C ILE A 39 -21.30 -19.59 -34.69
N GLY A 40 -20.74 -20.31 -35.67
CA GLY A 40 -20.48 -21.74 -35.64
C GLY A 40 -19.39 -22.15 -34.65
N TYR A 41 -19.50 -21.67 -33.42
CA TYR A 41 -18.56 -21.93 -32.33
C TYR A 41 -18.61 -23.41 -31.96
N LYS A 42 -17.54 -24.12 -32.31
CA LYS A 42 -17.30 -25.49 -31.87
C LYS A 42 -16.45 -25.42 -30.58
N PRO A 43 -16.99 -25.80 -29.41
CA PRO A 43 -16.22 -25.80 -28.19
C PRO A 43 -15.01 -26.73 -28.33
N LYS A 44 -13.89 -26.34 -27.73
CA LYS A 44 -12.68 -27.18 -27.73
C LYS A 44 -13.00 -28.52 -27.06
N PRO A 45 -12.53 -29.66 -27.60
CA PRO A 45 -12.73 -30.95 -26.97
C PRO A 45 -12.13 -30.96 -25.57
N ILE A 46 -12.88 -31.50 -24.62
CA ILE A 46 -12.44 -31.67 -23.23
C ILE A 46 -11.25 -32.64 -23.25
N THR A 47 -10.06 -32.12 -23.00
CA THR A 47 -8.86 -32.95 -22.84
C THR A 47 -8.87 -33.46 -21.40
N TYR A 48 -9.26 -34.71 -21.21
CA TYR A 48 -8.95 -35.40 -19.95
C TYR A 48 -7.44 -35.57 -19.91
N SER A 49 -6.79 -34.82 -19.01
CA SER A 49 -5.39 -35.00 -18.69
C SER A 49 -5.20 -36.41 -18.14
N ASN A 50 -4.82 -37.35 -19.00
CA ASN A 50 -4.25 -38.65 -18.61
C ASN A 50 -2.81 -38.48 -18.09
N GLN A 51 -2.48 -37.33 -17.49
CA GLN A 51 -1.22 -37.15 -16.80
C GLN A 51 -1.30 -37.98 -15.53
N MET A 52 -0.76 -39.19 -15.63
CA MET A 52 -0.42 -40.01 -14.48
C MET A 52 0.25 -39.10 -13.44
N PRO A 53 -0.20 -39.10 -12.17
CA PRO A 53 0.38 -38.23 -11.17
C PRO A 53 1.89 -38.46 -11.14
N PRO A 54 2.70 -37.40 -10.97
CA PRO A 54 4.15 -37.54 -10.92
C PRO A 54 4.50 -38.59 -9.88
N ALA A 55 5.38 -39.52 -10.24
CA ALA A 55 5.73 -40.68 -9.42
C ALA A 55 6.01 -40.25 -7.97
N PRO A 56 5.49 -40.98 -6.96
CA PRO A 56 5.69 -40.62 -5.57
C PRO A 56 7.18 -40.53 -5.27
N ARG A 57 7.59 -39.47 -4.58
CA ARG A 57 9.00 -39.28 -4.18
C ARG A 57 9.46 -40.52 -3.40
N PRO A 58 10.67 -41.04 -3.66
CA PRO A 58 11.18 -42.20 -2.94
C PRO A 58 11.13 -41.93 -1.44
N PHE A 59 10.69 -42.93 -0.66
CA PHE A 59 10.67 -42.82 0.79
C PHE A 59 12.11 -42.62 1.28
N VAL A 60 12.45 -41.41 1.71
CA VAL A 60 13.71 -41.17 2.40
C VAL A 60 13.49 -41.60 3.84
N ARG A 61 14.15 -42.68 4.27
CA ARG A 61 14.16 -43.05 5.71
C ARG A 61 14.67 -41.84 6.48
N ARG A 62 13.99 -41.48 7.58
CA ARG A 62 14.43 -40.42 8.50
C ARG A 62 15.89 -40.70 8.84
N ARG A 63 16.80 -39.78 8.48
CA ARG A 63 18.20 -39.88 8.90
C ARG A 63 18.19 -40.01 10.42
N VAL A 64 18.82 -41.05 10.94
CA VAL A 64 19.12 -41.16 12.37
C VAL A 64 19.92 -39.89 12.71
N GLU A 65 19.45 -39.11 13.68
CA GLU A 65 20.19 -37.95 14.17
C GLU A 65 21.54 -38.47 14.64
N ALA A 66 22.61 -38.10 13.91
CA ALA A 66 23.95 -38.42 14.34
C ALA A 66 24.16 -37.78 15.71
N GLU A 67 24.68 -38.55 16.67
CA GLU A 67 25.10 -38.01 17.96
C GLU A 67 25.94 -36.76 17.70
N SER A 68 25.61 -35.67 18.38
CA SER A 68 26.35 -34.42 18.23
C SER A 68 27.81 -34.73 18.53
N LEU A 69 28.68 -34.51 17.55
CA LEU A 69 30.13 -34.57 17.75
C LEU A 69 30.45 -33.77 19.03
N PRO A 70 31.34 -34.27 19.90
CA PRO A 70 31.78 -33.49 21.05
C PRO A 70 32.36 -32.19 20.49
N LEU A 71 31.62 -31.09 20.68
CA LEU A 71 32.07 -29.77 20.31
C LEU A 71 33.29 -29.51 21.19
N ASP A 72 34.45 -29.20 20.58
CA ASP A 72 35.59 -28.69 21.33
C ASP A 72 35.10 -27.57 22.25
N GLU A 73 35.55 -27.56 23.51
CA GLU A 73 35.12 -26.62 24.56
C GLU A 73 35.29 -25.14 24.14
N GLU A 74 36.09 -24.92 23.10
CA GLU A 74 36.38 -23.64 22.47
C GLU A 74 36.08 -23.64 20.97
N ASP A 75 34.89 -24.09 20.55
CA ASP A 75 34.46 -23.98 19.15
C ASP A 75 34.61 -22.50 18.70
N ILE A 76 35.56 -22.22 17.80
CA ILE A 76 36.01 -20.87 17.39
C ILE A 76 34.82 -19.97 17.02
N ARG A 77 33.76 -20.57 16.47
CA ARG A 77 32.52 -19.88 16.11
C ARG A 77 31.79 -19.31 17.33
N THR A 78 31.77 -20.04 18.44
CA THR A 78 31.18 -19.59 19.71
C THR A 78 31.98 -18.44 20.29
N GLN A 79 33.31 -18.53 20.30
CA GLN A 79 34.17 -17.46 20.79
C GLN A 79 34.05 -16.19 19.95
N ALA A 80 34.08 -16.29 18.61
CA ALA A 80 33.89 -15.15 17.72
C ALA A 80 32.52 -14.48 17.94
N ARG A 81 31.48 -15.30 18.18
CA ARG A 81 30.14 -14.83 18.49
C ARG A 81 30.08 -14.08 19.82
N LEU A 82 30.75 -14.58 20.85
CA LEU A 82 30.83 -13.94 22.16
C LEU A 82 31.61 -12.62 22.11
N LYS A 83 32.75 -12.59 21.42
CA LYS A 83 33.53 -11.36 21.19
C LYS A 83 32.69 -10.28 20.49
N LEU A 84 31.93 -10.66 19.47
CA LEU A 84 31.03 -9.75 18.77
C LEU A 84 29.91 -9.23 19.70
N VAL A 85 29.36 -10.09 20.55
CA VAL A 85 28.34 -9.71 21.54
C VAL A 85 28.89 -8.71 22.56
N GLU A 86 30.12 -8.92 23.03
CA GLU A 86 30.80 -7.99 23.93
C GLU A 86 31.05 -6.63 23.27
N GLN A 87 31.49 -6.60 22.01
CA GLN A 87 31.62 -5.37 21.23
C GLN A 87 30.28 -4.64 21.06
N ILE A 88 29.21 -5.37 20.74
CA ILE A 88 27.85 -4.80 20.66
C ILE A 88 27.44 -4.22 22.02
N ARG A 89 27.73 -4.91 23.12
CA ARG A 89 27.39 -4.45 24.48
C ARG A 89 28.14 -3.15 24.82
N GLN A 90 29.44 -3.07 24.54
CA GLN A 90 30.24 -1.87 24.78
C GLN A 90 29.73 -0.69 23.95
N LEU A 91 29.52 -0.89 22.65
CA LEU A 91 29.03 0.16 21.76
C LEU A 91 27.57 0.53 22.01
N GLY A 92 26.75 -0.38 22.52
CA GLY A 92 25.33 -0.15 22.77
C GLY A 92 25.06 0.87 23.88
N VAL A 93 25.99 1.03 24.82
CA VAL A 93 25.92 2.05 25.88
C VAL A 93 25.98 3.47 25.27
N THR A 94 26.83 3.68 24.27
CA THR A 94 27.11 5.00 23.69
C THR A 94 26.29 5.30 22.44
N HIS A 95 26.00 4.30 21.63
CA HIS A 95 25.48 4.44 20.27
C HIS A 95 24.07 3.87 20.10
N THR A 96 23.36 4.36 19.08
CA THR A 96 22.08 3.78 18.67
C THR A 96 22.30 2.50 17.88
N GLN A 97 21.30 1.62 17.78
CA GLN A 97 21.41 0.35 17.05
C GLN A 97 21.91 0.51 15.61
N THR A 98 21.52 1.59 14.93
CA THR A 98 21.97 1.91 13.56
C THR A 98 23.42 2.35 13.49
N GLU A 99 23.88 3.11 14.49
CA GLU A 99 25.29 3.52 14.60
C GLU A 99 26.18 2.33 14.93
N VAL A 100 25.75 1.43 15.82
CA VAL A 100 26.49 0.19 16.12
C VAL A 100 26.61 -0.69 14.87
N ALA A 101 25.56 -0.77 14.05
CA ALA A 101 25.57 -1.49 12.78
C ALA A 101 26.59 -0.91 11.80
N ALA A 102 26.64 0.41 11.70
CA ALA A 102 27.61 1.10 10.85
C ALA A 102 29.04 0.94 11.36
N ALA A 103 29.26 1.03 12.68
CA ALA A 103 30.59 0.92 13.28
C ALA A 103 31.20 -0.48 13.13
N LEU A 104 30.40 -1.53 13.29
CA LEU A 104 30.86 -2.92 13.15
C LEU A 104 30.82 -3.44 11.70
N GLY A 105 30.20 -2.69 10.76
CA GLY A 105 30.02 -3.13 9.38
C GLY A 105 29.07 -4.33 9.23
N VAL A 106 28.15 -4.52 10.19
CA VAL A 106 27.24 -5.67 10.23
C VAL A 106 25.79 -5.22 10.02
N SER A 107 24.96 -6.12 9.47
CA SER A 107 23.54 -5.83 9.27
C SER A 107 22.84 -5.47 10.59
N ARG A 108 21.95 -4.47 10.55
CA ARG A 108 21.09 -4.07 11.68
C ARG A 108 20.30 -5.23 12.28
N ARG A 109 19.83 -6.16 11.43
CA ARG A 109 19.04 -7.32 11.83
C ARG A 109 19.85 -8.32 12.65
N LEU A 110 21.14 -8.49 12.37
CA LEU A 110 22.01 -9.33 13.18
C LEU A 110 22.13 -8.75 14.60
N ILE A 111 22.40 -7.46 14.72
CA ILE A 111 22.51 -6.79 16.03
C ILE A 111 21.20 -6.92 16.81
N TYR A 112 20.05 -6.76 16.15
CA TYR A 112 18.74 -6.99 16.77
C TYR A 112 18.62 -8.42 17.36
N ASN A 113 18.98 -9.44 16.58
CA ASN A 113 18.91 -10.83 17.02
C ASN A 113 19.86 -11.13 18.18
N HIS A 114 21.04 -10.51 18.21
CA HIS A 114 21.97 -10.64 19.33
C HIS A 114 21.46 -9.92 20.58
N ALA A 115 20.97 -8.70 20.41
CA ALA A 115 20.42 -7.93 21.53
C ALA A 115 19.23 -8.62 22.18
N ALA A 116 18.34 -9.23 21.40
CA ALA A 116 17.20 -10.00 21.91
C ALA A 116 17.61 -11.31 22.61
N ARG A 117 18.79 -11.87 22.30
CA ARG A 117 19.29 -13.12 22.91
C ARG A 117 20.10 -12.89 24.17
N TYR A 118 20.76 -11.74 24.28
CA TYR A 118 21.71 -11.41 25.36
C TYR A 118 21.27 -10.17 26.18
N ASP A 119 20.00 -9.78 26.07
CA ASP A 119 19.37 -8.66 26.76
C ASP A 119 20.18 -7.36 26.71
N ILE A 120 20.70 -7.03 25.53
CA ILE A 120 21.49 -5.81 25.31
C ILE A 120 20.55 -4.65 25.00
N THR A 121 20.68 -3.58 25.77
CA THR A 121 19.95 -2.33 25.55
C THR A 121 20.82 -1.32 24.80
N PHE A 122 20.18 -0.49 23.96
CA PHE A 122 20.85 0.55 23.18
C PHE A 122 20.34 1.93 23.57
N LYS A 123 21.15 2.95 23.28
CA LYS A 123 20.69 4.33 23.31
C LYS A 123 19.47 4.51 22.39
N THR A 124 18.46 5.23 22.88
CA THR A 124 17.26 5.55 22.10
C THR A 124 17.63 6.48 20.95
N PRO A 125 17.24 6.19 19.70
CA PRO A 125 17.55 7.06 18.58
C PRO A 125 16.85 8.40 18.69
N THR A 126 17.57 9.48 18.40
CA THR A 126 17.06 10.87 18.46
C THR A 126 15.99 11.14 17.39
N ARG A 127 16.06 10.43 16.26
CA ARG A 127 15.13 10.49 15.12
C ARG A 127 14.56 9.09 14.84
N GLY A 128 13.24 8.99 14.74
CA GLY A 128 12.46 7.79 14.39
C GLY A 128 11.22 7.57 15.28
N GLY A 129 10.06 7.37 14.66
CA GLY A 129 8.84 6.87 15.33
C GLY A 129 8.06 7.88 16.18
N ALA A 130 7.19 7.38 17.05
CA ALA A 130 6.31 8.20 17.89
C ALA A 130 7.06 9.04 18.95
N ARG A 131 8.33 8.71 19.24
CA ARG A 131 9.19 9.38 20.23
C ARG A 131 10.31 10.20 19.57
N ASN A 132 10.03 10.80 18.41
CA ASN A 132 10.95 11.76 17.78
C ASN A 132 11.27 12.90 18.77
N LEU A 133 12.49 12.89 19.33
CA LEU A 133 12.97 13.94 20.23
C LEU A 133 13.30 15.22 19.46
N VAL A 134 13.65 15.10 18.17
CA VAL A 134 13.89 16.24 17.28
C VAL A 134 12.61 16.61 16.54
N ARG A 135 12.20 17.88 16.65
CA ARG A 135 11.12 18.44 15.84
C ARG A 135 11.55 18.44 14.37
N LYS A 136 10.67 17.98 13.47
CA LYS A 136 10.94 17.99 12.02
C LYS A 136 11.35 19.40 11.59
N GLU A 137 12.60 19.52 11.16
CA GLU A 137 13.16 20.77 10.63
C GLU A 137 12.34 21.23 9.42
N ILE A 138 12.04 22.53 9.38
CA ILE A 138 11.25 23.14 8.33
C ILE A 138 12.21 23.43 7.18
N ASP A 139 11.88 22.94 6.00
CA ASP A 139 12.67 23.14 4.80
C ASP A 139 12.26 24.48 4.14
N GLU A 140 12.95 25.55 4.51
CA GLU A 140 12.67 26.93 4.05
C GLU A 140 12.78 27.07 2.53
N ALA A 141 13.74 26.36 1.91
CA ALA A 141 13.92 26.36 0.46
C ALA A 141 12.72 25.72 -0.26
N ARG A 142 12.14 24.67 0.34
CA ARG A 142 10.90 24.07 -0.18
C ARG A 142 9.70 25.01 0.01
N ASP A 143 9.61 25.68 1.15
CA ASP A 143 8.53 26.63 1.45
C ASP A 143 8.55 27.83 0.50
N ALA A 144 9.74 28.35 0.13
CA ALA A 144 9.87 29.42 -0.86
C ALA A 144 9.34 29.03 -2.25
N LYS A 145 9.68 27.83 -2.73
CA LYS A 145 9.14 27.30 -3.99
C LYS A 145 7.63 27.15 -3.95
N PHE A 146 7.08 26.77 -2.80
CA PHE A 146 5.63 26.69 -2.63
C PHE A 146 4.98 28.05 -2.60
N ALA A 147 5.61 29.07 -2.00
CA ALA A 147 5.08 30.43 -1.99
C ALA A 147 4.87 30.99 -3.40
N GLU A 148 5.83 30.78 -4.31
CA GLU A 148 5.71 31.17 -5.72
C GLU A 148 4.53 30.47 -6.41
N ARG A 149 4.40 29.15 -6.20
CA ARG A 149 3.28 28.37 -6.77
C ARG A 149 1.94 28.77 -6.18
N ILE A 150 1.88 29.11 -4.89
CA ILE A 150 0.66 29.58 -4.22
C ILE A 150 0.24 30.93 -4.80
N LYS A 151 1.17 31.85 -5.08
CA LYS A 151 0.87 33.11 -5.78
C LYS A 151 0.31 32.84 -7.17
N ALA A 152 0.95 31.99 -7.96
CA ALA A 152 0.44 31.61 -9.29
C ALA A 152 -0.97 30.99 -9.23
N PHE A 153 -1.24 30.14 -8.23
CA PHE A 153 -2.57 29.55 -8.05
C PHE A 153 -3.62 30.53 -7.55
N LYS A 154 -3.21 31.58 -6.82
CA LYS A 154 -4.10 32.68 -6.43
C LYS A 154 -4.58 33.44 -7.67
N GLU A 155 -3.68 33.79 -8.59
CA GLU A 155 -4.02 34.47 -9.84
C GLU A 155 -4.97 33.65 -10.71
N LEU A 156 -4.81 32.32 -10.70
CA LEU A 156 -5.71 31.39 -11.40
C LEU A 156 -7.07 31.19 -10.70
N GLY A 157 -7.33 31.84 -9.56
CA GLY A 157 -8.59 31.74 -8.84
C GLY A 157 -8.85 30.38 -8.18
N ILE A 158 -7.81 29.57 -7.97
CA ILE A 158 -7.95 28.21 -7.42
C ILE A 158 -8.33 28.29 -5.94
N THR A 159 -9.22 27.41 -5.48
CA THR A 159 -9.60 27.37 -4.07
C THR A 159 -8.46 26.81 -3.20
N ARG A 160 -8.40 27.23 -1.94
CA ARG A 160 -7.37 26.77 -0.99
C ARG A 160 -7.29 25.25 -0.86
N ARG A 161 -8.43 24.55 -0.83
CA ARG A 161 -8.47 23.07 -0.77
C ARG A 161 -7.83 22.43 -2.00
N GLN A 162 -8.13 22.95 -3.19
CA GLN A 162 -7.54 22.48 -4.44
C GLN A 162 -6.03 22.78 -4.49
N CYS A 163 -5.62 23.95 -4.01
CA CYS A 163 -4.21 24.33 -3.93
C CYS A 163 -3.41 23.38 -3.01
N CYS A 164 -3.92 23.08 -1.81
CA CYS A 164 -3.33 22.08 -0.92
C CYS A 164 -3.23 20.69 -1.57
N GLY A 165 -4.27 20.27 -2.30
CA GLY A 165 -4.28 18.99 -3.04
C GLY A 165 -3.23 18.96 -4.16
N LYS A 166 -3.15 20.01 -4.97
CA LYS A 166 -2.19 20.12 -6.09
C LYS A 166 -0.74 20.21 -5.62
N LEU A 167 -0.48 20.82 -4.46
CA LEU A 167 0.86 20.91 -3.88
C LEU A 167 1.21 19.72 -2.96
N ALA A 168 0.25 18.85 -2.66
CA ALA A 168 0.37 17.77 -1.69
C ALA A 168 0.85 18.24 -0.29
N ILE A 169 0.32 19.39 0.17
CA ILE A 169 0.66 20.02 1.45
C ILE A 169 -0.55 20.02 2.38
N GLY A 170 -0.32 19.77 3.67
CA GLY A 170 -1.36 19.89 4.70
C GLY A 170 -1.75 21.34 5.00
N SER A 171 -2.98 21.55 5.49
CA SER A 171 -3.52 22.90 5.78
C SER A 171 -2.64 23.76 6.70
N LYS A 172 -2.04 23.15 7.74
CA LYS A 172 -1.15 23.84 8.69
C LYS A 172 0.15 24.35 8.04
N ALA A 173 0.73 23.56 7.14
CA ALA A 173 1.93 23.96 6.41
C ALA A 173 1.60 25.06 5.39
N PHE A 174 0.43 25.00 4.78
CA PHE A 174 -0.07 26.06 3.89
C PHE A 174 -0.29 27.39 4.63
N ASP A 175 -0.94 27.38 5.81
CA ASP A 175 -1.07 28.60 6.64
C ASP A 175 0.28 29.20 7.02
N ARG A 176 1.24 28.34 7.39
CA ARG A 176 2.59 28.77 7.74
C ARG A 176 3.27 29.47 6.57
N ILE A 177 3.22 28.89 5.37
CA ILE A 177 3.85 29.45 4.17
C ILE A 177 3.22 30.80 3.82
N ILE A 178 1.89 30.92 3.91
CA ILE A 178 1.19 32.18 3.69
C ILE A 178 1.64 33.25 4.69
N ALA A 179 1.70 32.91 5.99
CA ALA A 179 2.11 33.84 7.04
C ALA A 179 3.58 34.27 6.86
N ALA A 180 4.48 33.34 6.53
CA ALA A 180 5.89 33.61 6.33
C ALA A 180 6.18 34.49 5.09
N HIS A 181 5.39 34.32 4.01
CA HIS A 181 5.60 35.04 2.75
C HIS A 181 4.59 36.19 2.51
N GLY A 182 3.75 36.52 3.49
CA GLY A 182 2.78 37.62 3.42
C GLY A 182 1.73 37.50 2.32
N ILE A 183 1.34 36.27 1.93
CA ILE A 183 0.41 36.05 0.82
C ILE A 183 -1.03 36.10 1.32
N ASP A 184 -1.78 37.15 1.02
CA ASP A 184 -3.21 37.18 1.33
C ASP A 184 -3.98 36.22 0.41
N TYR A 185 -4.43 35.07 0.94
CA TYR A 185 -5.19 34.07 0.19
C TYR A 185 -6.60 33.97 0.78
N PRO A 186 -7.67 34.02 -0.04
CA PRO A 186 -9.04 34.04 0.47
C PRO A 186 -9.35 32.79 1.30
N LYS A 187 -9.83 33.01 2.53
CA LYS A 187 -10.33 31.94 3.40
C LYS A 187 -11.72 31.49 2.92
N SER A 188 -11.91 30.19 2.79
CA SER A 188 -13.25 29.62 2.58
C SER A 188 -14.13 29.96 3.78
N ARG A 189 -15.30 30.58 3.55
CA ARG A 189 -16.28 30.85 4.62
C ARG A 189 -16.71 29.54 5.28
N ALA A 190 -16.73 29.53 6.62
CA ALA A 190 -17.32 28.43 7.37
C ALA A 190 -18.81 28.32 7.01
N GLY A 191 -19.30 27.11 6.71
CA GLY A 191 -20.72 26.87 6.40
C GLY A 191 -21.14 27.06 4.93
N GLY A 192 -20.21 27.27 3.99
CA GLY A 192 -20.56 27.27 2.56
C GLY A 192 -21.21 25.95 2.12
N LYS A 193 -22.23 26.02 1.26
CA LYS A 193 -22.94 24.85 0.69
C LYS A 193 -21.90 23.89 0.11
N ARG A 194 -21.59 22.81 0.82
CA ARG A 194 -20.72 21.76 0.29
C ARG A 194 -21.52 21.11 -0.82
N CYS A 195 -21.07 21.19 -2.07
CA CYS A 195 -21.66 20.38 -3.13
C CYS A 195 -21.58 18.92 -2.69
N ALA A 196 -22.75 18.29 -2.53
CA ALA A 196 -22.85 16.84 -2.43
C ALA A 196 -22.25 16.27 -3.71
N ALA A 197 -21.23 15.42 -3.55
CA ALA A 197 -20.66 14.66 -4.64
C ALA A 197 -21.62 13.53 -5.03
#